data_AF-A0A1Y3XYQ8-F1
#
_entry.id   AF-A0A1Y3XYQ8-F1
#
_cell.length_a   1.000
_cell.length_b   1.000
_cell.length_c   1.000
_cell.angle_alpha   90.00
_cell.angle_beta   90.00
_cell.angle_gamma   90.00
#
_symmetry.space_group_name_H-M   'P 1'
#
loop_
_entity.id
_entity.type
_entity.pdbx_description
1 polymer ?
#
loop_
_entity_poly.entity_id
_entity_poly.type
_entity_poly.pdbx_seq_one_letter_code
_entity_poly.pdbx_strand_id
1 'polypeptide(L)'
;MKILDFDLEGSHFIIEADISPRQEADDMECQWLRYDFDNTQVYKETDGVVSPFQITAVAWAGYQLTADHALKDVIGRISRNETGKLTVHYVCPELQEFFDELKKYPAINGERTIPYFIFHDGDIARLAYATNEFLYYEDSNYMPLMFRTVDGTLVSDNEFADMGLYESEENVENGTEHILPFTDYGSDAESACDLEDEEDLEI
;
A
#
# COMPACT_ATOMS: atom_id res chain seq x y z
N MET A 1 -13.15 10.30 13.88
CA MET A 1 -12.84 11.44 12.98
C MET A 1 -12.86 10.96 11.54
N LYS A 2 -13.23 11.76 10.54
CA LYS A 2 -13.11 11.37 9.12
C LYS A 2 -11.63 11.21 8.73
N ILE A 3 -11.26 10.03 8.27
CA ILE A 3 -9.90 9.66 7.84
C ILE A 3 -9.80 9.68 6.32
N LEU A 4 -10.78 9.05 5.64
CA LEU A 4 -10.82 8.92 4.19
C LEU A 4 -12.22 9.19 3.65
N ASP A 5 -12.25 9.71 2.43
CA ASP A 5 -13.43 9.95 1.61
C ASP A 5 -13.08 9.58 0.17
N PHE A 6 -13.77 8.61 -0.41
CA PHE A 6 -13.37 8.04 -1.70
C PHE A 6 -14.53 7.34 -2.42
N ASP A 7 -14.42 7.25 -3.74
CA ASP A 7 -15.23 6.36 -4.54
C ASP A 7 -14.47 5.06 -4.83
N LEU A 8 -15.14 3.94 -4.65
CA LEU A 8 -14.66 2.62 -5.04
C LEU A 8 -15.70 1.93 -5.92
N GLU A 9 -15.31 1.60 -7.15
CA GLU A 9 -16.16 0.93 -8.14
C GLU A 9 -17.52 1.62 -8.35
N GLY A 10 -17.52 2.97 -8.31
CA GLY A 10 -18.70 3.81 -8.51
C GLY A 10 -19.61 3.97 -7.28
N SER A 11 -19.21 3.43 -6.12
CA SER A 11 -19.87 3.68 -4.83
C SER A 11 -19.04 4.62 -3.98
N HIS A 12 -19.68 5.56 -3.29
CA HIS A 12 -19.03 6.52 -2.42
C HIS A 12 -18.96 6.02 -0.97
N PHE A 13 -17.78 6.12 -0.36
CA PHE A 13 -17.48 5.63 0.98
C PHE A 13 -16.73 6.66 1.81
N ILE A 14 -16.98 6.61 3.11
CA ILE A 14 -16.29 7.41 4.12
C ILE A 14 -15.78 6.45 5.20
N ILE A 15 -14.52 6.61 5.60
CA ILE A 15 -13.96 5.88 6.75
C ILE A 15 -13.69 6.88 7.87
N GLU A 16 -14.17 6.54 9.05
CA GLU A 16 -13.86 7.25 10.28
C GLU A 16 -13.08 6.35 11.23
N ALA A 17 -12.14 6.92 11.99
CA ALA A 17 -11.40 6.24 13.04
C ALA A 17 -11.02 7.25 14.14
N ASP A 18 -10.67 6.74 15.31
CA ASP A 18 -9.91 7.49 16.31
C ASP A 18 -8.44 7.52 15.89
N ILE A 19 -7.75 8.62 16.22
CA ILE A 19 -6.34 8.82 15.85
C ILE A 19 -5.54 9.01 17.12
N SER A 20 -4.44 8.27 17.25
CA SER A 20 -3.44 8.48 18.29
C SER A 20 -2.04 8.50 17.68
N PRO A 21 -1.14 9.39 18.15
CA PRO A 21 0.27 9.26 17.84
C PRO A 21 0.77 7.91 18.30
N ARG A 22 1.54 7.23 17.45
CA ARG A 22 2.17 5.96 17.80
C ARG A 22 3.24 6.21 18.86
N GLN A 23 3.35 5.33 19.86
CA GLN A 23 4.44 5.39 20.83
C GLN A 23 5.66 4.68 20.26
N GLU A 24 6.87 5.23 20.46
CA GLU A 24 8.15 4.79 19.89
C GLU A 24 8.61 3.37 20.32
N ALA A 25 7.75 2.51 20.87
CA ALA A 25 8.13 1.25 21.51
C ALA A 25 7.58 -0.03 20.84
N ASP A 26 6.88 0.07 19.70
CA ASP A 26 6.42 -1.10 18.94
C ASP A 26 7.31 -1.31 17.70
N ASP A 27 8.41 -2.04 17.90
CA ASP A 27 9.44 -2.36 16.89
C ASP A 27 8.92 -3.25 15.73
N MET A 28 7.64 -3.64 15.74
CA MET A 28 7.08 -4.64 14.84
C MET A 28 6.19 -4.09 13.72
N GLU A 29 5.94 -2.77 13.68
CA GLU A 29 5.02 -2.18 12.70
C GLU A 29 5.67 -1.03 11.91
N CYS A 30 5.13 -0.72 10.73
CA CYS A 30 5.68 0.29 9.80
C CYS A 30 5.99 1.63 10.49
N GLN A 31 7.27 1.94 10.71
CA GLN A 31 7.73 3.17 11.37
C GLN A 31 7.40 4.45 10.60
N TRP A 32 7.10 4.33 9.31
CA TRP A 32 6.72 5.48 8.47
C TRP A 32 5.30 5.95 8.78
N LEU A 33 4.44 5.06 9.30
CA LEU A 33 3.12 5.41 9.79
C LEU A 33 3.20 5.85 11.25
N ARG A 34 3.19 7.18 11.48
CA ARG A 34 3.38 7.79 12.81
C ARG A 34 2.13 7.81 13.69
N TYR A 35 1.00 7.33 13.17
CA TYR A 35 -0.30 7.41 13.82
C TYR A 35 -1.02 6.07 13.72
N ASP A 36 -1.64 5.67 14.83
CA ASP A 36 -2.54 4.53 14.88
C ASP A 36 -3.97 5.00 14.60
N PHE A 37 -4.73 4.16 13.90
CA PHE A 37 -6.12 4.38 13.55
C PHE A 37 -6.97 3.26 14.15
N ASP A 38 -7.72 3.61 15.20
CA ASP A 38 -8.49 2.65 16.00
C ASP A 38 -10.00 2.88 15.86
N ASN A 39 -10.79 1.89 16.29
CA ASN A 39 -12.26 1.95 16.30
C ASN A 39 -12.84 2.32 14.93
N THR A 40 -12.24 1.79 13.86
CA THR A 40 -12.59 2.16 12.50
C THR A 40 -14.05 1.82 12.18
N GLN A 41 -14.72 2.73 11.48
CA GLN A 41 -16.08 2.58 10.99
C GLN A 41 -16.14 2.99 9.52
N VAL A 42 -16.86 2.20 8.73
CA VAL A 42 -17.10 2.48 7.32
C VAL A 42 -18.53 2.95 7.14
N TYR A 43 -18.71 3.97 6.34
CA TYR A 43 -20.00 4.48 5.91
C TYR A 43 -20.08 4.44 4.39
N LYS A 44 -21.29 4.24 3.89
CA LYS A 44 -21.58 4.25 2.45
C LYS A 44 -22.67 5.28 2.18
N GLU A 45 -22.47 6.07 1.14
CA GLU A 45 -23.54 6.92 0.61
C GLU A 45 -24.41 6.14 -0.37
N THR A 46 -25.72 6.25 -0.22
CA THR A 46 -26.71 5.71 -1.16
C THR A 46 -27.82 6.73 -1.30
N ASP A 47 -28.06 7.17 -2.54
CA ASP A 47 -29.09 8.17 -2.89
C ASP A 47 -29.01 9.46 -2.05
N GLY A 48 -27.79 9.96 -1.79
CA GLY A 48 -27.57 11.19 -1.01
C GLY A 48 -27.56 10.98 0.52
N VAL A 49 -27.72 9.75 0.99
CA VAL A 49 -27.77 9.41 2.42
C VAL A 49 -26.54 8.62 2.83
N VAL A 50 -25.75 9.16 3.76
CA VAL A 50 -24.62 8.47 4.38
C VAL A 50 -25.10 7.65 5.57
N SER A 51 -24.78 6.35 5.58
CA SER A 51 -25.16 5.44 6.67
C SER A 51 -24.06 4.43 6.99
N PRO A 52 -24.00 3.89 8.23
CA PRO A 52 -23.03 2.85 8.57
C PRO A 52 -23.11 1.68 7.61
N PHE A 53 -21.96 1.27 7.09
CA PHE A 53 -21.81 0.17 6.15
C PHE A 53 -21.25 -1.05 6.87
N GLN A 54 -22.00 -2.16 6.82
CA GLN A 54 -21.55 -3.41 7.39
C GLN A 54 -20.79 -4.22 6.34
N ILE A 55 -19.51 -4.46 6.59
CA ILE A 55 -18.68 -5.33 5.76
C ILE A 55 -19.10 -6.79 5.99
N THR A 56 -19.53 -7.44 4.92
CA THR A 56 -19.93 -8.86 4.91
C THR A 56 -18.93 -9.76 4.18
N ALA A 57 -17.83 -9.18 3.67
CA ALA A 57 -16.81 -9.92 2.96
C ALA A 57 -16.01 -10.81 3.93
N VAL A 58 -15.58 -11.97 3.43
CA VAL A 58 -14.81 -12.97 4.15
C VAL A 58 -13.54 -13.22 3.37
N ALA A 59 -12.40 -13.17 4.04
CA ALA A 59 -11.11 -13.46 3.45
C ALA A 59 -11.04 -14.93 3.01
N TRP A 60 -10.11 -15.26 2.11
CA TRP A 60 -9.91 -16.63 1.66
C TRP A 60 -9.64 -17.61 2.82
N ALA A 61 -8.92 -17.17 3.85
CA ALA A 61 -8.66 -17.93 5.07
C ALA A 61 -9.90 -18.10 6.00
N GLY A 62 -11.07 -17.61 5.60
CA GLY A 62 -12.35 -17.85 6.28
C GLY A 62 -12.69 -16.89 7.41
N TYR A 63 -11.87 -15.88 7.68
CA TYR A 63 -12.17 -14.85 8.67
C TYR A 63 -12.94 -13.68 8.05
N GLN A 64 -13.79 -13.05 8.86
CA GLN A 64 -14.59 -11.91 8.42
C GLN A 64 -13.74 -10.63 8.36
N LEU A 65 -13.84 -9.89 7.26
CA LEU A 65 -13.15 -8.62 7.10
C LEU A 65 -13.80 -7.55 7.99
N THR A 66 -12.95 -6.72 8.60
CA THR A 66 -13.34 -5.62 9.49
C THR A 66 -13.14 -4.28 8.81
N ALA A 67 -13.58 -3.21 9.47
CA ALA A 67 -13.32 -1.85 9.01
C ALA A 67 -11.83 -1.51 8.97
N ASP A 68 -11.02 -2.03 9.91
CA ASP A 68 -9.57 -1.83 9.91
C ASP A 68 -8.91 -2.49 8.69
N HIS A 69 -9.37 -3.70 8.31
CA HIS A 69 -8.90 -4.34 7.08
C HIS A 69 -9.24 -3.50 5.84
N ALA A 70 -10.43 -2.90 5.80
CA ALA A 70 -10.82 -2.01 4.70
C ALA A 70 -9.97 -0.73 4.66
N LEU A 71 -9.67 -0.14 5.82
CA LEU A 71 -8.78 1.01 5.92
C LEU A 71 -7.38 0.67 5.40
N LYS A 72 -6.78 -0.44 5.87
CA LYS A 72 -5.46 -0.90 5.41
C LYS A 72 -5.43 -1.18 3.91
N ASP A 73 -6.47 -1.84 3.35
CA ASP A 73 -6.57 -2.07 1.91
C ASP A 73 -6.54 -0.74 1.14
N VAL A 74 -7.42 0.21 1.49
CA VAL A 74 -7.52 1.50 0.80
C VAL A 74 -6.22 2.31 0.94
N ILE A 75 -5.59 2.35 2.11
CA ILE A 75 -4.26 2.96 2.28
C ILE A 75 -3.25 2.32 1.32
N GLY A 76 -3.25 0.99 1.23
CA GLY A 76 -2.39 0.27 0.31
C GLY A 76 -2.66 0.65 -1.15
N ARG A 77 -3.92 0.79 -1.56
CA ARG A 77 -4.30 1.22 -2.93
C ARG A 77 -3.79 2.62 -3.25
N ILE A 78 -3.93 3.54 -2.30
CA ILE A 78 -3.47 4.92 -2.44
C ILE A 78 -1.94 4.94 -2.52
N SER A 79 -1.26 4.20 -1.64
CA SER A 79 0.20 4.15 -1.56
C SER A 79 0.85 3.74 -2.88
N ARG A 80 0.21 2.81 -3.62
CA ARG A 80 0.69 2.34 -4.92
C ARG A 80 0.15 3.15 -6.08
N ASN A 81 -0.55 4.27 -5.87
CA ASN A 81 -1.21 5.04 -6.93
C ASN A 81 -2.13 4.17 -7.82
N GLU A 82 -2.97 3.31 -7.21
CA GLU A 82 -3.97 2.52 -7.97
C GLU A 82 -4.92 3.45 -8.74
N THR A 83 -5.26 3.10 -9.98
CA THR A 83 -6.14 3.89 -10.85
C THR A 83 -7.34 3.07 -11.35
N GLY A 84 -8.34 3.76 -11.90
CA GLY A 84 -9.50 3.13 -12.54
C GLY A 84 -10.62 2.74 -11.56
N LYS A 85 -10.32 2.06 -10.46
CA LYS A 85 -11.32 1.61 -9.47
C LYS A 85 -11.52 2.54 -8.29
N LEU A 86 -10.44 3.21 -7.86
CA LEU A 86 -10.41 4.07 -6.69
C LEU A 86 -10.29 5.54 -7.12
N THR A 87 -11.08 6.41 -6.51
CA THR A 87 -10.93 7.87 -6.61
C THR A 87 -10.97 8.45 -5.20
N VAL A 88 -9.90 9.12 -4.78
CA VAL A 88 -9.81 9.70 -3.43
C VAL A 88 -10.23 11.17 -3.47
N HIS A 89 -11.17 11.54 -2.60
CA HIS A 89 -11.68 12.90 -2.46
C HIS A 89 -11.07 13.63 -1.26
N TYR A 90 -10.79 12.89 -0.18
CA TYR A 90 -10.14 13.43 1.02
C TYR A 90 -9.31 12.37 1.74
N VAL A 91 -8.17 12.84 2.27
CA VAL A 91 -7.30 12.13 3.20
C VAL A 91 -7.05 13.08 4.37
N CYS A 92 -7.14 12.59 5.61
CA CYS A 92 -6.81 13.42 6.77
C CYS A 92 -5.32 13.80 6.80
N PRO A 93 -4.93 14.91 7.46
CA PRO A 93 -3.55 15.38 7.47
C PRO A 93 -2.54 14.33 7.95
N GLU A 94 -2.87 13.58 9.00
CA GLU A 94 -2.00 12.57 9.61
C GLU A 94 -1.67 11.43 8.63
N LEU A 95 -2.65 11.01 7.83
CA LEU A 95 -2.44 10.00 6.80
C LEU A 95 -1.84 10.62 5.51
N GLN A 96 -2.09 11.90 5.24
CA GLN A 96 -1.49 12.60 4.12
C GLN A 96 0.04 12.74 4.28
N GLU A 97 0.52 13.00 5.50
CA GLU A 97 1.96 13.03 5.80
C GLU A 97 2.65 11.72 5.44
N PHE A 98 2.02 10.58 5.77
CA PHE A 98 2.53 9.26 5.41
C PHE A 98 2.63 9.08 3.88
N PHE A 99 1.58 9.44 3.12
CA PHE A 99 1.63 9.35 1.67
C PHE A 99 2.65 10.30 1.04
N ASP A 100 2.86 11.48 1.64
CA ASP A 100 3.85 12.45 1.14
C ASP A 100 5.29 11.95 1.36
N GLU A 101 5.54 11.15 2.40
CA GLU A 101 6.81 10.43 2.58
C GLU A 101 7.04 9.43 1.44
N LEU A 102 6.05 8.58 1.15
CA LEU A 102 6.14 7.58 0.08
C LEU A 102 6.36 8.22 -1.31
N LYS A 103 5.72 9.37 -1.58
CA LYS A 103 5.84 10.08 -2.87
C LYS A 103 7.24 10.61 -3.18
N LYS A 104 8.14 10.67 -2.19
CA LYS A 104 9.54 11.08 -2.42
C LYS A 104 10.33 10.07 -3.26
N TYR A 105 9.81 8.84 -3.40
CA TYR A 105 10.50 7.73 -4.03
C TYR A 105 9.78 7.23 -5.30
N PRO A 106 9.69 8.04 -6.39
CA PRO A 106 9.11 7.58 -7.65
C PRO A 106 10.08 6.63 -8.38
N ALA A 107 9.74 5.35 -8.47
CA ALA A 107 10.57 4.33 -9.13
C ALA A 107 10.50 4.43 -10.66
N ILE A 108 9.29 4.58 -11.20
CA ILE A 108 9.03 4.72 -12.65
C ILE A 108 8.07 5.89 -12.86
N ASN A 109 8.43 6.79 -13.78
CA ASN A 109 7.58 7.90 -14.18
C ASN A 109 7.06 7.65 -15.61
N GLY A 110 5.77 7.41 -15.73
CA GLY A 110 5.07 7.22 -17.01
C GLY A 110 3.70 7.89 -16.99
N GLU A 111 2.71 7.27 -17.65
CA GLU A 111 1.30 7.69 -17.53
C GLU A 111 0.79 7.60 -16.09
N ARG A 112 1.29 6.61 -15.35
CA ARG A 112 1.15 6.43 -13.91
C ARG A 112 2.53 6.46 -13.27
N THR A 113 2.66 7.20 -12.17
CA THR A 113 3.87 7.12 -11.33
C THR A 113 3.80 5.84 -10.51
N ILE A 114 4.79 4.97 -10.69
CA ILE A 114 4.95 3.74 -9.90
C ILE A 114 5.91 4.09 -8.75
N PRO A 115 5.45 4.02 -7.49
CA PRO A 115 6.28 4.30 -6.33
C PRO A 115 7.22 3.13 -6.03
N TYR A 116 8.38 3.43 -5.46
CA TYR A 116 9.33 2.41 -5.04
C TYR A 116 8.88 1.69 -3.77
N PHE A 117 8.37 2.46 -2.79
CA PHE A 117 7.79 1.93 -1.56
C PHE A 117 6.27 1.99 -1.62
N ILE A 118 5.61 0.93 -1.16
CA ILE A 118 4.16 0.86 -1.00
C ILE A 118 3.81 0.33 0.38
N PHE A 119 2.61 0.64 0.84
CA PHE A 119 2.03 0.06 2.03
C PHE A 119 1.23 -1.20 1.67
N HIS A 120 1.50 -2.30 2.36
CA HIS A 120 0.74 -3.53 2.22
C HIS A 120 0.60 -4.22 3.58
N ASP A 121 -0.64 -4.49 3.97
CA ASP A 121 -1.03 -5.20 5.21
C ASP A 121 -0.34 -4.75 6.53
N GLY A 122 0.00 -3.46 6.66
CA GLY A 122 0.67 -2.94 7.86
C GLY A 122 2.18 -2.77 7.74
N ASP A 123 2.75 -3.13 6.60
CA ASP A 123 4.18 -3.08 6.32
C ASP A 123 4.50 -2.29 5.05
N ILE A 124 5.79 -1.98 4.86
CA ILE A 124 6.33 -1.37 3.64
C ILE A 124 6.92 -2.45 2.76
N ALA A 125 6.41 -2.55 1.54
CA ALA A 125 6.99 -3.36 0.48
C ALA A 125 7.76 -2.48 -0.50
N ARG A 126 8.85 -3.01 -1.06
CA ARG A 126 9.73 -2.31 -2.02
C ARG A 126 9.66 -2.93 -3.41
N LEU A 127 9.77 -2.13 -4.46
CA LEU A 127 9.74 -2.62 -5.83
C LEU A 127 11.02 -3.42 -6.13
N ALA A 128 10.87 -4.69 -6.48
CA ALA A 128 11.97 -5.61 -6.75
C ALA A 128 12.10 -5.96 -8.24
N TYR A 129 10.98 -6.05 -8.95
CA TYR A 129 10.96 -6.36 -10.38
C TYR A 129 9.77 -5.69 -11.08
N ALA A 130 9.97 -5.26 -12.32
CA ALA A 130 8.93 -4.57 -13.08
C ALA A 130 8.99 -4.93 -14.57
N THR A 131 7.83 -5.31 -15.11
CA THR A 131 7.59 -5.49 -16.54
C THR A 131 6.47 -4.57 -17.02
N ASN A 132 6.27 -4.49 -18.33
CA ASN A 132 5.13 -3.76 -18.90
C ASN A 132 3.77 -4.33 -18.47
N GLU A 133 3.70 -5.58 -18.01
CA GLU A 133 2.46 -6.25 -17.59
C GLU A 133 2.31 -6.24 -16.06
N PHE A 134 3.38 -6.55 -15.33
CA PHE A 134 3.33 -6.75 -13.88
C PHE A 134 4.44 -6.02 -13.10
N LEU A 135 4.11 -5.70 -11.86
CA LEU A 135 5.02 -5.14 -10.85
C LEU A 135 5.11 -6.14 -9.71
N TYR A 136 6.33 -6.39 -9.25
CA TYR A 136 6.61 -7.28 -8.14
C TYR A 136 7.30 -6.47 -7.04
N TYR A 137 6.61 -6.39 -5.91
CA TYR A 137 7.15 -5.81 -4.69
C TYR A 137 7.54 -6.93 -3.73
N GLU A 138 8.57 -6.72 -2.91
CA GLU A 138 8.93 -7.61 -1.81
C GLU A 138 8.50 -6.99 -0.48
N ASP A 139 7.80 -7.76 0.35
CA ASP A 139 7.54 -7.41 1.75
C ASP A 139 8.76 -7.71 2.66
N SER A 140 8.64 -7.44 3.96
CA SER A 140 9.70 -7.76 4.95
C SER A 140 10.02 -9.26 5.07
N ASN A 141 9.14 -10.14 4.61
CA ASN A 141 9.34 -11.59 4.61
C ASN A 141 9.95 -12.10 3.30
N TYR A 142 10.34 -11.19 2.38
CA TYR A 142 10.82 -11.53 1.04
C TYR A 142 9.78 -12.30 0.20
N MET A 143 8.49 -12.17 0.53
CA MET A 143 7.42 -12.74 -0.27
C MET A 143 7.05 -11.74 -1.38
N PRO A 144 7.03 -12.17 -2.65
CA PRO A 144 6.65 -11.30 -3.74
C PRO A 144 5.15 -10.97 -3.68
N LEU A 145 4.83 -9.72 -4.00
CA LEU A 145 3.49 -9.19 -4.19
C LEU A 145 3.36 -8.79 -5.65
N MET A 146 2.36 -9.33 -6.33
CA MET A 146 2.17 -9.16 -7.77
C MET A 146 1.01 -8.18 -8.03
N PHE A 147 1.31 -7.11 -8.78
CA PHE A 147 0.34 -6.10 -9.19
C PHE A 147 0.38 -5.91 -10.70
N ARG A 148 -0.71 -5.40 -11.28
CA ARG A 148 -0.71 -4.97 -12.68
C ARG A 148 0.05 -3.66 -12.85
N THR A 149 0.90 -3.58 -13.87
CA THR A 149 1.61 -2.35 -14.22
C THR A 149 0.66 -1.23 -14.65
N VAL A 150 -0.35 -1.57 -15.45
CA VAL A 150 -1.26 -0.59 -16.05
C VAL A 150 -2.03 0.25 -15.02
N ASP A 151 -2.56 -0.38 -13.97
CA ASP A 151 -3.49 0.28 -13.04
C ASP A 151 -3.15 0.10 -11.56
N GLY A 152 -2.18 -0.76 -11.22
CA GLY A 152 -1.81 -1.04 -9.82
C GLY A 152 -2.74 -2.01 -9.10
N THR A 153 -3.64 -2.69 -9.81
CA THR A 153 -4.53 -3.68 -9.21
C THR A 153 -3.71 -4.85 -8.67
N LEU A 154 -3.98 -5.26 -7.43
CA LEU A 154 -3.43 -6.47 -6.83
C LEU A 154 -3.87 -7.72 -7.63
N VAL A 155 -2.89 -8.52 -8.05
CA VAL A 155 -3.09 -9.81 -8.72
C VAL A 155 -2.94 -10.95 -7.73
N SER A 156 -1.88 -10.92 -6.92
CA SER A 156 -1.59 -11.93 -5.91
C SER A 156 -0.69 -11.38 -4.81
N ASP A 157 -0.97 -11.76 -3.58
CA ASP A 157 -0.23 -11.44 -2.34
C ASP A 157 0.15 -12.73 -1.56
N ASN A 158 0.24 -13.86 -2.26
CA ASN A 158 0.57 -15.17 -1.70
C ASN A 158 1.54 -15.93 -2.63
N GLU A 159 1.73 -17.24 -2.43
CA GLU A 159 2.69 -18.03 -3.21
C GLU A 159 2.45 -18.01 -4.73
N PHE A 160 1.25 -17.66 -5.21
CA PHE A 160 1.00 -17.49 -6.64
C PHE A 160 1.73 -16.27 -7.24
N ALA A 161 2.16 -15.30 -6.43
CA ALA A 161 2.97 -14.19 -6.91
C ALA A 161 4.39 -14.64 -7.29
N ASP A 162 4.96 -15.62 -6.58
CA ASP A 162 6.27 -16.22 -6.90
C ASP A 162 6.21 -16.99 -8.22
N MET A 163 5.14 -17.78 -8.41
CA MET A 163 4.89 -18.45 -9.69
C MET A 163 4.72 -17.43 -10.83
N GLY A 164 4.03 -16.31 -10.55
CA GLY A 164 3.85 -15.23 -11.51
C GLY A 164 5.17 -14.52 -11.85
N LEU A 165 6.09 -14.35 -10.90
CA LEU A 165 7.41 -13.76 -11.15
C LEU A 165 8.21 -14.63 -12.12
N TYR A 166 8.26 -15.94 -11.86
CA TYR A 166 8.92 -16.89 -12.74
C TYR A 166 8.33 -16.88 -14.15
N GLU A 167 7.00 -16.83 -14.29
CA GLU A 167 6.33 -16.73 -15.60
C GLU A 167 6.68 -15.42 -16.33
N SER A 168 6.74 -14.29 -15.63
CA SER A 168 7.18 -13.02 -16.22
C SER A 168 8.64 -13.05 -16.67
N GLU A 169 9.54 -13.68 -15.92
CA GLU A 169 10.94 -13.86 -16.33
C GLU A 169 11.03 -14.68 -17.64
N GLU A 170 10.31 -15.81 -17.73
CA GLU A 170 10.23 -16.60 -18.98
C GLU A 170 9.63 -15.78 -20.13
N ASN A 171 8.61 -14.97 -19.87
CA ASN A 171 7.97 -14.11 -20.87
C ASN A 171 8.91 -13.00 -21.37
N VAL A 172 9.78 -12.47 -20.50
CA VAL A 172 10.83 -11.52 -20.88
C VAL A 172 11.86 -12.20 -21.79
N GLU A 173 12.31 -13.41 -21.45
CA GLU A 173 13.23 -14.18 -22.30
C GLU A 173 12.62 -14.52 -23.67
N ASN A 174 11.32 -14.83 -23.70
CA ASN A 174 10.56 -15.09 -24.92
C ASN A 174 10.18 -13.81 -25.69
N GLY A 175 10.41 -12.62 -25.12
CA GLY A 175 10.14 -11.32 -25.73
C GLY A 175 8.67 -10.92 -25.78
N THR A 176 7.80 -11.57 -24.99
CA THR A 176 6.38 -11.22 -24.86
C THR A 176 6.14 -10.21 -23.73
N GLU A 177 7.05 -10.12 -22.77
CA GLU A 177 7.14 -9.05 -21.77
C GLU A 177 8.46 -8.28 -21.92
N HIS A 178 8.49 -7.08 -21.36
CA HIS A 178 9.61 -6.15 -21.41
C HIS A 178 9.89 -5.59 -20.03
N ILE A 179 11.15 -5.68 -19.60
CA ILE A 179 11.62 -5.07 -18.36
C ILE A 179 11.42 -3.57 -18.40
N LEU A 180 10.85 -3.03 -17.32
CA LEU A 180 10.82 -1.60 -17.07
C LEU A 180 11.97 -1.23 -16.13
N PRO A 181 12.94 -0.41 -16.58
CA PRO A 181 13.97 0.10 -15.68
C PRO A 181 13.34 1.04 -14.65
N PHE A 182 13.78 0.93 -13.40
CA PHE A 182 13.30 1.77 -12.31
C PHE A 182 14.46 2.29 -11.46
N THR A 183 14.22 3.39 -10.75
CA THR A 183 15.15 3.92 -9.76
C THR A 183 15.10 3.07 -8.50
N ASP A 184 16.24 2.54 -8.09
CA ASP A 184 16.41 1.79 -6.85
C ASP A 184 16.71 2.75 -5.68
N TYR A 185 15.88 2.68 -4.63
CA TYR A 185 16.02 3.44 -3.39
C TYR A 185 16.29 2.53 -2.18
N GLY A 186 16.74 1.29 -2.40
CA GLY A 186 16.95 0.28 -1.35
C GLY A 186 17.89 0.74 -0.23
N SER A 187 18.88 1.59 -0.52
CA SER A 187 19.76 2.17 0.50
C SER A 187 19.04 3.14 1.44
N ASP A 188 17.96 3.77 0.98
CA ASP A 188 17.21 4.75 1.77
C ASP A 188 16.22 4.06 2.72
N ALA A 189 15.91 2.77 2.47
CA ALA A 189 15.17 1.92 3.39
C ALA A 189 16.03 1.59 4.64
N GLU A 190 17.30 1.24 4.45
CA GLU A 190 18.21 0.93 5.56
C GLU A 190 18.50 2.18 6.41
N SER A 191 18.71 3.34 5.78
CA SER A 191 18.96 4.60 6.50
C SER A 191 17.78 5.11 7.33
N ALA A 192 16.53 4.71 7.02
CA ALA A 192 15.35 5.08 7.82
C ALA A 192 15.14 4.14 9.02
N CYS A 193 15.64 2.91 8.94
CA CYS A 193 15.66 1.94 10.04
C CYS A 193 16.90 2.10 10.94
N ASP A 194 17.98 2.70 10.43
CA ASP A 194 19.26 2.92 11.16
C ASP A 194 19.30 4.22 12.00
N LEU A 195 18.16 4.88 12.27
CA LEU A 195 18.15 6.09 13.11
C LEU A 195 18.42 5.80 14.61
N GLU A 196 18.76 4.56 15.00
CA GLU A 196 19.09 4.18 16.37
C GLU A 196 20.59 4.06 16.70
N ASP A 197 21.52 4.39 15.79
CA ASP A 197 22.96 4.15 16.04
C ASP A 197 23.87 5.41 16.05
N GLU A 198 23.34 6.63 16.18
CA GLU A 198 24.15 7.86 16.27
C GLU A 198 23.89 8.72 17.54
N GLU A 199 23.59 8.11 18.69
CA GLU A 199 23.79 8.76 20.01
C GLU A 199 24.51 7.83 21.00
N ASP A 200 25.76 7.44 20.73
CA ASP A 200 26.66 6.99 21.81
C ASP A 200 28.16 7.00 21.41
N LEU A 201 28.61 8.08 20.77
CA LEU A 201 30.04 8.34 20.62
C LEU A 201 30.35 9.82 20.90
N GLU A 202 30.47 10.18 22.18
CA GLU A 202 31.63 10.97 22.63
C GLU A 202 31.89 10.77 24.13
N ILE A 203 33.17 10.52 24.44
CA ILE A 203 33.78 10.04 25.69
C ILE A 203 33.95 11.15 26.73
#